data_AF-A0AAW4NKR3-F1
#
_entry.id   AF-A0AAW4NKR3-F1
#
_cell.length_a   1.000
_cell.length_b   1.000
_cell.length_c   1.000
_cell.angle_alpha   90.00
_cell.angle_beta   90.00
_cell.angle_gamma   90.00
#
_symmetry.space_group_name_H-M   'P 1'
#
loop_
_entity.id
_entity.type
_entity.pdbx_description
1 polymer ?
#
loop_
_entity_poly.entity_id
_entity_poly.type
_entity_poly.pdbx_seq_one_letter_code
_entity_poly.pdbx_strand_id
1 'polypeptide(L)'
;MEIKEVRKLSLHNMEHYQFATQVIKLCEEAGIEKLKTLLKTLKDAVAEEDKALNIPRKKEGTADLEALDRARDHAYRALQLLVEMNLLSEDVDEQKAAQKMENVMSRYPKVTTSNYNKESALIKNLVSDLQDAKLAEAVTKLAATEYITRLSKANEAFDKRYLDALKTIIPTGTYDIKALRAATDKALSAVALRIKALADLAPETPKLDVLISEYNANSDKFRATVAHREGNSKSAQEKRSATEEKLLKPGFEALETKLNLAKNSLKFTGKAEGRGSKRHYELAIAGQTTADGKPKTIWVSADKDGVLEVIEKTITIKKKTAEK
;
A
#
# COMPACT_ATOMS: atom_id res chain seq x y z
N MET A 1 7.74 -30.22 -29.37
CA MET A 1 7.39 -30.16 -27.93
C MET A 1 6.35 -29.05 -27.73
N GLU A 2 5.37 -29.24 -26.85
CA GLU A 2 4.35 -28.21 -26.57
C GLU A 2 4.70 -27.36 -25.35
N ILE A 3 4.25 -26.10 -25.37
CA ILE A 3 4.39 -25.16 -24.25
C ILE A 3 3.26 -25.35 -23.24
N LYS A 4 3.61 -25.30 -21.95
CA LYS A 4 2.69 -25.39 -20.81
C LYS A 4 2.07 -24.02 -20.47
N GLU A 5 0.77 -24.00 -20.22
CA GLU A 5 0.05 -22.78 -19.81
C GLU A 5 0.08 -22.55 -18.28
N VAL A 6 0.19 -21.30 -17.84
CA VAL A 6 0.07 -20.96 -16.40
C VAL A 6 -1.28 -20.28 -16.16
N ARG A 7 -1.93 -20.56 -15.02
CA ARG A 7 -3.10 -19.79 -14.55
C ARG A 7 -2.65 -18.40 -14.09
N LYS A 8 -2.41 -17.49 -15.03
CA LYS A 8 -1.83 -16.15 -14.79
C LYS A 8 -2.66 -15.31 -13.82
N LEU A 9 -3.99 -15.45 -13.84
CA LEU A 9 -4.91 -14.80 -12.90
C LEU A 9 -4.70 -15.21 -11.44
N SER A 10 -4.19 -16.43 -11.19
CA SER A 10 -3.91 -16.93 -9.84
C SER A 10 -2.57 -16.43 -9.28
N LEU A 11 -1.73 -15.80 -10.12
CA LEU A 11 -0.48 -15.19 -9.69
C LEU A 11 -0.76 -13.87 -8.99
N HIS A 12 -0.12 -13.66 -7.84
CA HIS A 12 -0.10 -12.33 -7.23
C HIS A 12 0.68 -11.36 -8.11
N ASN A 13 0.48 -10.06 -7.94
CA ASN A 13 1.03 -9.04 -8.84
C ASN A 13 2.56 -9.16 -9.03
N MET A 14 3.33 -9.32 -7.95
CA MET A 14 4.79 -9.50 -8.04
C MET A 14 5.18 -10.84 -8.70
N GLU A 15 4.38 -11.88 -8.53
CA GLU A 15 4.64 -13.19 -9.17
C GLU A 15 4.34 -13.13 -10.67
N HIS A 16 3.29 -12.42 -11.04
CA HIS A 16 2.93 -12.16 -12.42
C HIS A 16 4.01 -11.34 -13.15
N TYR A 17 4.43 -10.24 -12.54
CA TYR A 17 5.55 -9.43 -13.02
C TYR A 17 6.83 -10.27 -13.19
N GLN A 18 7.20 -11.05 -12.16
CA GLN A 18 8.39 -11.90 -12.21
C GLN A 18 8.30 -12.97 -13.31
N PHE A 19 7.14 -13.59 -13.50
CA PHE A 19 6.92 -14.54 -14.58
C PHE A 19 7.15 -13.88 -15.95
N ALA A 20 6.59 -12.69 -16.16
CA ALA A 20 6.74 -11.96 -17.42
C ALA A 20 8.21 -11.59 -17.70
N THR A 21 8.92 -11.08 -16.68
CA THR A 21 10.35 -10.75 -16.75
C THR A 21 11.22 -11.97 -17.05
N GLN A 22 10.91 -13.13 -16.46
CA GLN A 22 11.63 -14.37 -16.75
C GLN A 22 11.36 -14.88 -18.17
N VAL A 23 10.13 -14.78 -18.66
CA VAL A 23 9.81 -15.13 -20.06
C VAL A 23 10.56 -14.22 -21.04
N ILE A 24 10.65 -12.91 -20.76
CA ILE A 24 11.47 -11.99 -21.57
C ILE A 24 12.91 -12.49 -21.62
N LYS A 25 13.53 -12.75 -20.46
CA LYS A 25 14.93 -13.19 -20.37
C LYS A 25 15.20 -14.47 -21.15
N LEU A 26 14.35 -15.49 -20.98
CA LEU A 26 14.48 -16.76 -21.73
C LEU A 26 14.42 -16.54 -23.24
N CYS A 27 13.50 -15.71 -23.71
CA CYS A 27 13.37 -15.43 -25.14
C CYS A 27 14.54 -14.59 -25.69
N GLU A 28 15.13 -13.70 -24.88
CA GLU A 28 16.34 -12.95 -25.25
C GLU A 28 17.56 -13.86 -25.37
N GLU A 29 17.76 -14.77 -24.42
CA GLU A 29 18.86 -15.75 -24.44
C GLU A 29 18.76 -16.69 -25.65
N ALA A 30 17.53 -17.07 -26.03
CA ALA A 30 17.26 -17.83 -27.24
C ALA A 30 17.60 -17.03 -28.51
N GLY A 31 17.41 -15.71 -28.51
CA GLY A 31 17.80 -14.82 -29.62
C GLY A 31 17.05 -15.08 -30.94
N ILE A 32 15.84 -15.65 -30.88
CA ILE A 32 15.07 -15.99 -32.08
C ILE A 32 14.48 -14.71 -32.70
N GLU A 33 14.94 -14.34 -33.89
CA GLU A 33 14.54 -13.10 -34.59
C GLU A 33 13.02 -12.95 -34.74
N LYS A 34 12.31 -14.07 -34.99
CA LYS A 34 10.84 -14.08 -35.13
C LYS A 34 10.08 -13.73 -33.84
N LEU A 35 10.75 -13.60 -32.68
CA LEU A 35 10.16 -13.17 -31.41
C LEU A 35 10.45 -11.69 -31.08
N LYS A 36 11.42 -11.05 -31.74
CA LYS A 36 11.96 -9.73 -31.37
C LYS A 36 10.91 -8.62 -31.26
N THR A 37 9.97 -8.56 -32.20
CA THR A 37 8.89 -7.57 -32.19
C THR A 37 7.93 -7.79 -31.02
N LEU A 38 7.57 -9.04 -30.75
CA LEU A 38 6.69 -9.41 -29.64
C LEU A 38 7.37 -9.18 -28.29
N LEU A 39 8.69 -9.42 -28.20
CA LEU A 39 9.47 -9.14 -27.00
C LEU A 39 9.54 -7.65 -26.67
N LYS A 40 9.64 -6.79 -27.69
CA LYS A 40 9.54 -5.35 -27.47
C LYS A 40 8.19 -4.98 -26.84
N THR A 41 7.08 -5.45 -27.42
CA THR A 41 5.74 -5.21 -26.88
C THR A 41 5.58 -5.74 -25.46
N LEU A 42 6.13 -6.93 -25.16
CA LEU A 42 6.09 -7.51 -23.82
C LEU A 42 6.90 -6.67 -22.82
N LYS A 43 8.11 -6.22 -23.19
CA LYS A 43 8.94 -5.35 -22.33
C LYS A 43 8.25 -4.03 -22.02
N ASP A 44 7.65 -3.40 -23.03
CA ASP A 44 6.93 -2.14 -22.85
C ASP A 44 5.74 -2.31 -21.89
N ALA A 45 4.97 -3.41 -22.03
CA ALA A 45 3.87 -3.73 -21.11
C ALA A 45 4.35 -4.00 -19.67
N VAL A 46 5.45 -4.75 -19.51
CA VAL A 46 6.06 -5.04 -18.20
C VAL A 46 6.61 -3.79 -17.54
N ALA A 47 7.17 -2.85 -18.29
CA ALA A 47 7.64 -1.56 -17.76
C ALA A 47 6.49 -0.68 -17.24
N GLU A 48 5.34 -0.67 -17.92
CA GLU A 48 4.16 0.03 -17.41
C GLU A 48 3.56 -0.66 -16.17
N GLU A 49 3.58 -2.01 -16.13
CA GLU A 49 3.19 -2.76 -14.94
C GLU A 49 4.11 -2.47 -13.74
N ASP A 50 5.43 -2.39 -13.95
CA ASP A 50 6.42 -2.08 -12.91
C ASP A 50 6.18 -0.71 -12.25
N LYS A 51 5.85 0.32 -13.03
CA LYS A 51 5.49 1.65 -12.50
C LYS A 51 4.33 1.59 -11.50
N ALA A 52 3.35 0.73 -11.75
CA ALA A 52 2.20 0.54 -10.86
C ALA A 52 2.54 -0.31 -9.63
N LEU A 53 3.52 -1.20 -9.71
CA LEU A 53 3.97 -2.04 -8.59
C LEU A 53 4.98 -1.32 -7.69
N ASN A 54 5.76 -0.40 -8.25
CA ASN A 54 6.81 0.35 -7.57
C ASN A 54 6.32 1.73 -7.08
N ILE A 55 5.11 1.79 -6.53
CA ILE A 55 4.59 3.01 -5.91
C ILE A 55 5.19 3.14 -4.50
N PRO A 56 5.87 4.24 -4.16
CA PRO A 56 6.40 4.46 -2.83
C PRO A 56 5.28 4.38 -1.78
N ARG A 57 5.43 3.49 -0.80
CA ARG A 57 4.46 3.32 0.31
C ARG A 57 4.47 4.50 1.29
N LYS A 58 5.54 5.29 1.29
CA LYS A 58 5.67 6.55 2.00
C LYS A 58 5.94 7.63 0.95
N LYS A 59 5.42 8.84 1.14
CA LYS A 59 5.86 10.00 0.36
C LYS A 59 7.35 10.20 0.62
N GLU A 60 8.17 9.76 -0.33
CA GLU A 60 9.63 9.96 -0.26
C GLU A 60 9.91 11.45 -0.08
N GLY A 61 10.79 11.78 0.87
CA GLY A 61 11.15 13.16 1.19
C GLY A 61 10.36 13.86 2.30
N THR A 62 9.29 13.25 2.83
CA THR A 62 8.55 13.86 3.97
C THR A 62 9.43 13.97 5.22
N ALA A 63 10.22 12.92 5.52
CA ALA A 63 11.12 12.90 6.67
C ALA A 63 12.27 13.93 6.56
N ASP A 64 12.80 14.13 5.35
CA ASP A 64 13.83 15.14 5.11
C ASP A 64 13.27 16.55 5.32
N LEU A 65 12.05 16.78 4.84
CA LEU A 65 11.36 18.06 4.95
C LEU A 65 11.03 18.38 6.42
N GLU A 66 10.57 17.40 7.19
CA GLU A 66 10.39 17.53 8.64
C GLU A 66 11.70 17.78 9.40
N ALA A 67 12.82 17.19 8.96
CA ALA A 67 14.11 17.42 9.59
C ALA A 67 14.63 18.85 9.34
N LEU A 68 14.44 19.37 8.12
CA LEU A 68 14.77 20.76 7.77
C LEU A 68 13.87 21.75 8.51
N ASP A 69 12.57 21.43 8.64
CA ASP A 69 11.60 22.19 9.42
C ASP A 69 12.05 22.32 10.88
N ARG A 70 12.39 21.19 11.52
CA ARG A 70 12.94 21.19 12.90
C ARG A 70 14.23 22.01 13.01
N ALA A 71 15.12 21.93 12.01
CA ALA A 71 16.35 22.71 12.02
C ALA A 71 16.08 24.23 11.93
N ARG A 72 15.08 24.62 11.15
CA ARG A 72 14.58 26.00 11.03
C ARG A 72 13.97 26.49 12.34
N ASP A 73 13.08 25.71 12.94
CA ASP A 73 12.49 25.99 14.26
C ASP A 73 13.55 26.19 15.34
N HIS A 74 14.55 25.29 15.38
CA HIS A 74 15.66 25.38 16.32
C HIS A 74 16.51 26.64 16.10
N ALA A 75 16.76 27.01 14.85
CA ALA A 75 17.50 28.24 14.54
C ALA A 75 16.74 29.49 15.00
N TYR A 76 15.43 29.54 14.78
CA TYR A 76 14.58 30.62 15.26
C TYR A 76 14.56 30.68 16.79
N ARG A 77 14.35 29.54 17.47
CA ARG A 77 14.32 29.50 18.94
C ARG A 77 15.66 29.88 19.56
N ALA A 78 16.78 29.51 18.94
CA ALA A 78 18.10 29.92 19.39
C ALA A 78 18.30 31.44 19.33
N LEU A 79 17.87 32.09 18.24
CA LEU A 79 17.90 33.56 18.12
C LEU A 79 16.98 34.22 19.16
N GLN A 80 15.79 33.67 19.37
CA GLN A 80 14.86 34.18 20.38
C GLN A 80 15.45 34.11 21.79
N LEU A 81 16.05 32.98 22.15
CA LEU A 81 16.71 32.80 23.45
C LEU A 81 17.89 33.75 23.65
N LEU A 82 18.65 34.07 22.59
CA LEU A 82 19.72 35.07 22.65
C LEU A 82 19.17 36.44 23.02
N VAL A 83 18.05 36.85 22.40
CA VAL A 83 17.41 38.13 22.70
C VAL A 83 16.81 38.13 24.11
N GLU A 84 16.07 37.08 24.48
CA GLU A 84 15.48 36.91 25.82
C GLU A 84 16.54 36.98 26.93
N MET A 85 17.71 36.36 26.72
CA MET A 85 18.83 36.42 27.66
C MET A 85 19.36 37.85 27.84
N ASN A 86 19.57 38.57 26.74
CA ASN A 86 20.15 39.92 26.79
C ASN A 86 19.15 40.99 27.28
N LEU A 87 17.83 40.73 27.24
CA LEU A 87 16.84 41.58 27.92
C LEU A 87 17.03 41.62 29.44
N LEU A 88 17.63 40.57 30.01
CA LEU A 88 17.95 40.44 31.43
C LEU A 88 19.41 40.80 31.76
N SER A 89 20.17 41.34 30.81
CA SER A 89 21.55 41.76 31.05
C SER A 89 21.62 42.95 32.02
N GLU A 90 22.68 42.98 32.84
CA GLU A 90 23.02 44.12 33.69
C GLU A 90 23.67 45.26 32.88
N ASP A 91 24.23 44.97 31.70
CA ASP A 91 24.72 45.99 30.76
C ASP A 91 23.52 46.67 30.07
N VAL A 92 23.31 47.94 30.40
CA VAL A 92 22.23 48.79 29.85
C VAL A 92 22.27 48.87 28.32
N ASP A 93 23.46 48.82 27.71
CA ASP A 93 23.59 48.89 26.25
C ASP A 93 23.23 47.55 25.59
N GLU A 94 23.53 46.42 26.23
CA GLU A 94 23.05 45.09 25.80
C GLU A 94 21.53 45.00 25.92
N GLN A 95 20.96 45.45 27.04
CA GLN A 95 19.52 45.47 27.23
C GLN A 95 18.80 46.33 26.19
N LYS A 96 19.32 47.52 25.88
CA LYS A 96 18.77 48.39 24.81
C LYS A 96 18.88 47.74 23.43
N ALA A 97 19.99 47.08 23.13
CA ALA A 97 20.17 46.34 21.87
C ALA A 97 19.17 45.19 21.76
N ALA A 98 18.96 44.43 22.85
CA ALA A 98 17.98 43.35 22.92
C ALA A 98 16.55 43.85 22.73
N GLN A 99 16.18 44.98 23.36
CA GLN A 99 14.86 45.57 23.18
C GLN A 99 14.60 45.99 21.72
N LYS A 100 15.63 46.51 21.01
CA LYS A 100 15.52 46.82 19.58
C LYS A 100 15.26 45.57 18.74
N MET A 101 15.96 44.47 19.02
CA MET A 101 15.76 43.20 18.32
C MET A 101 14.40 42.57 18.64
N GLU A 102 13.98 42.57 19.90
CA GLU A 102 12.67 42.08 20.37
C GLU A 102 11.52 42.84 19.68
N ASN A 103 11.65 44.16 19.52
CA ASN A 103 10.67 45.00 18.81
C ASN A 103 10.55 44.65 17.31
N VAL A 104 11.59 44.06 16.71
CA VAL A 104 11.52 43.54 15.34
C VAL A 104 10.93 42.14 15.34
N MET A 105 11.39 41.25 16.23
CA MET A 105 10.89 39.87 16.33
C MET A 105 9.38 39.82 16.62
N SER A 106 8.88 40.71 17.48
CA SER A 106 7.44 40.80 17.82
C SER A 106 6.52 41.17 16.65
N ARG A 107 7.04 41.76 15.56
CA ARG A 107 6.28 42.03 14.32
C ARG A 107 5.93 40.75 13.57
N TYR A 108 6.64 39.66 13.85
CA TYR A 108 6.51 38.36 13.18
C TYR A 108 6.03 37.29 14.18
N PRO A 109 4.77 37.34 14.64
CA PRO A 109 4.28 36.41 15.65
C PRO A 109 4.08 35.00 15.08
N LYS A 110 4.20 33.98 15.96
CA LYS A 110 3.83 32.58 15.68
C LYS A 110 4.60 31.96 14.50
N VAL A 111 5.90 32.26 14.38
CA VAL A 111 6.77 31.72 13.31
C VAL A 111 6.71 30.19 13.27
N THR A 112 7.12 29.51 14.33
CA THR A 112 7.26 28.04 14.42
C THR A 112 5.95 27.26 14.52
N THR A 113 4.81 27.95 14.58
CA THR A 113 3.47 27.32 14.66
C THR A 113 2.61 27.64 13.44
N SER A 114 3.17 28.37 12.47
CA SER A 114 2.54 28.67 11.20
C SER A 114 2.70 27.50 10.23
N ASN A 115 1.90 27.48 9.16
CA ASN A 115 2.16 26.53 8.07
C ASN A 115 3.47 26.88 7.34
N TYR A 116 4.06 25.91 6.66
CA TYR A 116 5.37 26.02 6.00
C TYR A 116 5.56 27.26 5.13
N ASN A 117 4.57 27.61 4.29
CA ASN A 117 4.67 28.76 3.39
C ASN A 117 4.65 30.07 4.18
N LYS A 118 3.77 30.15 5.19
CA LYS A 118 3.67 31.33 6.04
C LYS A 118 4.92 31.50 6.89
N GLU A 119 5.43 30.43 7.49
CA GLU A 119 6.66 30.47 8.28
C GLU A 119 7.85 30.94 7.44
N SER A 120 8.00 30.40 6.22
CA SER A 120 9.10 30.78 5.33
C SER A 120 9.05 32.27 4.95
N ALA A 121 7.84 32.81 4.70
CA ALA A 121 7.65 34.23 4.45
C ALA A 121 7.94 35.10 5.69
N LEU A 122 7.51 34.66 6.88
CA LEU A 122 7.78 35.36 8.14
C LEU A 122 9.28 35.41 8.43
N ILE A 123 9.99 34.28 8.31
CA ILE A 123 11.43 34.21 8.56
C ILE A 123 12.20 35.06 7.54
N LYS A 124 11.81 35.02 6.27
CA LYS A 124 12.46 35.83 5.22
C LYS A 124 12.38 37.33 5.54
N ASN A 125 11.20 37.81 5.91
CA ASN A 125 11.00 39.22 6.27
C ASN A 125 11.71 39.57 7.59
N LEU A 126 11.65 38.70 8.59
CA LEU A 126 12.37 38.87 9.85
C LEU A 126 13.88 38.99 9.64
N VAL A 127 14.49 38.09 8.87
CA VAL A 127 15.91 38.12 8.55
C VAL A 127 16.27 39.43 7.84
N SER A 128 15.44 39.86 6.87
CA SER A 128 15.66 41.13 6.16
C SER A 128 15.63 42.33 7.12
N ASP A 129 14.66 42.39 8.05
CA ASP A 129 14.55 43.47 9.02
C ASP A 129 15.70 43.47 10.04
N LEU A 130 16.17 42.29 10.44
CA LEU A 130 17.31 42.15 11.35
C LEU A 130 18.65 42.50 10.67
N GLN A 131 18.73 42.37 9.35
CA GLN A 131 19.89 42.77 8.54
C GLN A 131 19.83 44.23 8.07
N ASP A 132 18.76 44.96 8.38
CA ASP A 132 18.67 46.39 8.07
C ASP A 132 19.80 47.17 8.76
N ALA A 133 20.38 48.14 8.05
CA ALA A 133 21.50 48.93 8.54
C ALA A 133 21.20 49.63 9.88
N LYS A 134 19.93 49.95 10.17
CA LYS A 134 19.50 50.55 11.44
C LYS A 134 19.64 49.62 12.65
N LEU A 135 19.72 48.30 12.43
CA LEU A 135 19.93 47.30 13.48
C LEU A 135 21.36 46.77 13.55
N ALA A 136 22.25 47.13 12.63
CA ALA A 136 23.61 46.61 12.56
C ALA A 136 24.40 46.74 13.89
N GLU A 137 24.28 47.90 14.57
CA GLU A 137 24.92 48.11 15.88
C GLU A 137 24.37 47.17 16.95
N ALA A 138 23.05 46.98 17.01
CA ALA A 138 22.41 46.10 18.00
C ALA A 138 22.77 44.63 17.74
N VAL A 139 22.75 44.20 16.48
CA VAL A 139 23.15 42.85 16.06
C VAL A 139 24.61 42.58 16.42
N THR A 140 25.48 43.56 16.22
CA THR A 140 26.90 43.44 16.58
C THR A 140 27.09 43.37 18.09
N LYS A 141 26.42 44.25 18.86
CA LYS A 141 26.50 44.29 20.32
C LYS A 141 26.07 42.96 20.96
N LEU A 142 25.06 42.29 20.41
CA LEU A 142 24.59 40.99 20.91
C LEU A 142 25.26 39.76 20.27
N ALA A 143 26.25 39.96 19.39
CA ALA A 143 26.86 38.90 18.59
C ALA A 143 25.84 38.01 17.82
N ALA A 144 24.74 38.62 17.35
CA ALA A 144 23.61 37.90 16.76
C ALA A 144 23.80 37.52 15.28
N THR A 145 24.86 37.98 14.63
CA THR A 145 25.14 37.78 13.19
C THR A 145 25.10 36.31 12.78
N GLU A 146 25.71 35.41 13.57
CA GLU A 146 25.75 33.98 13.28
C GLU A 146 24.37 33.32 13.43
N TYR A 147 23.57 33.79 14.38
CA TYR A 147 22.21 33.27 14.60
C TYR A 147 21.27 33.65 13.45
N ILE A 148 21.35 34.91 12.99
CA ILE A 148 20.58 35.39 11.83
C ILE A 148 21.00 34.63 10.56
N THR A 149 22.31 34.44 10.36
CA THR A 149 22.84 33.69 9.22
C THR A 149 22.39 32.21 9.25
N ARG A 150 22.41 31.58 10.43
CA ARG A 150 21.93 30.21 10.61
C ARG A 150 20.44 30.09 10.29
N LEU A 151 19.61 31.04 10.74
CA LEU A 151 18.18 31.06 10.46
C LEU A 151 17.89 31.24 8.96
N SER A 152 18.60 32.18 8.31
CA SER A 152 18.52 32.41 6.87
C SER A 152 18.84 31.14 6.07
N LYS A 153 19.98 30.49 6.37
CA LYS A 153 20.39 29.26 5.69
C LYS A 153 19.42 28.10 5.93
N ALA A 154 18.89 27.97 7.14
CA ALA A 154 17.90 26.93 7.45
C ALA A 154 16.61 27.14 6.66
N ASN A 155 16.16 28.39 6.51
CA ASN A 155 15.00 28.72 5.71
C ASN A 155 15.21 28.46 4.20
N GLU A 156 16.35 28.86 3.65
CA GLU A 156 16.69 28.59 2.24
C GLU A 156 16.79 27.09 1.93
N ALA A 157 17.38 26.31 2.85
CA ALA A 157 17.46 24.86 2.71
C ALA A 157 16.07 24.21 2.71
N PHE A 158 15.17 24.67 3.58
CA PHE A 158 13.78 24.23 3.60
C PHE A 158 13.05 24.58 2.29
N ASP A 159 13.10 25.84 1.86
CA ASP A 159 12.42 26.32 0.64
C ASP A 159 12.87 25.53 -0.59
N LYS A 160 14.18 25.28 -0.73
CA LYS A 160 14.73 24.47 -1.82
C LYS A 160 14.15 23.05 -1.81
N ARG A 161 14.16 22.37 -0.66
CA ARG A 161 13.63 21.01 -0.54
C ARG A 161 12.13 20.96 -0.78
N TYR A 162 11.39 21.94 -0.30
CA TYR A 162 9.95 22.06 -0.50
C TYR A 162 9.61 22.17 -2.00
N LEU A 163 10.31 23.03 -2.75
CA LEU A 163 10.12 23.16 -4.19
C LEU A 163 10.53 21.89 -4.96
N ASP A 164 11.62 21.24 -4.56
CA ASP A 164 12.03 19.98 -5.18
C ASP A 164 11.02 18.85 -4.93
N ALA A 165 10.42 18.81 -3.73
CA ALA A 165 9.35 17.86 -3.41
C ALA A 165 8.09 18.06 -4.29
N LEU A 166 7.79 19.29 -4.71
CA LEU A 166 6.69 19.57 -5.66
C LEU A 166 6.97 19.01 -7.06
N LYS A 167 8.23 18.98 -7.50
CA LYS A 167 8.63 18.42 -8.81
C LYS A 167 8.56 16.89 -8.81
N THR A 168 8.81 16.27 -7.66
CA THR A 168 8.78 14.81 -7.47
C THR A 168 7.41 14.30 -7.04
N ILE A 169 6.34 15.10 -7.17
CA ILE A 169 4.98 14.55 -7.14
C ILE A 169 4.87 13.67 -8.39
N ILE A 170 5.34 12.42 -8.25
CA ILE A 170 4.94 11.32 -9.11
C ILE A 170 3.43 11.44 -9.14
N PRO A 171 2.79 11.57 -10.32
CA PRO A 171 1.37 11.49 -10.39
C PRO A 171 1.01 10.20 -9.67
N THR A 172 0.40 10.32 -8.50
CA THR A 172 -0.39 9.26 -7.91
C THR A 172 -1.63 9.13 -8.77
N GLY A 173 -1.43 8.93 -10.08
CA GLY A 173 -2.44 8.42 -10.97
C GLY A 173 -2.83 7.09 -10.37
N THR A 174 -4.13 6.88 -10.25
CA THR A 174 -4.67 5.57 -9.97
C THR A 174 -4.28 4.66 -11.14
N TYR A 175 -3.21 3.89 -10.99
CA TYR A 175 -2.89 2.86 -11.96
C TYR A 175 -3.98 1.79 -11.90
N ASP A 176 -4.62 1.52 -13.04
CA ASP A 176 -5.47 0.33 -13.17
C ASP A 176 -4.57 -0.89 -13.38
N ILE A 177 -4.08 -1.46 -12.26
CA ILE A 177 -3.23 -2.65 -12.28
C ILE A 177 -3.88 -3.83 -13.00
N LYS A 178 -5.22 -3.90 -13.02
CA LYS A 178 -5.94 -4.98 -13.71
C LYS A 178 -5.83 -4.81 -15.22
N ALA A 179 -5.99 -3.58 -15.72
CA ALA A 179 -5.80 -3.27 -17.14
C ALA A 179 -4.33 -3.50 -17.57
N LEU A 180 -3.36 -3.09 -16.74
CA LEU A 180 -1.94 -3.30 -17.01
C LEU A 180 -1.59 -4.78 -17.09
N ARG A 181 -2.05 -5.58 -16.11
CA ARG A 181 -1.87 -7.04 -16.14
C ARG A 181 -2.51 -7.67 -17.36
N ALA A 182 -3.69 -7.21 -17.77
CA ALA A 182 -4.34 -7.71 -18.99
C ALA A 182 -3.53 -7.40 -20.26
N ALA A 183 -2.87 -6.24 -20.33
CA ALA A 183 -1.98 -5.89 -21.43
C ALA A 183 -0.73 -6.79 -21.45
N THR A 184 -0.08 -6.99 -20.30
CA THR A 184 1.05 -7.93 -20.14
C THR A 184 0.62 -9.37 -20.49
N ASP A 185 -0.54 -9.83 -20.03
CA ASP A 185 -1.09 -11.15 -20.32
C ASP A 185 -1.30 -11.36 -21.83
N LYS A 186 -1.84 -10.34 -22.51
CA LYS A 186 -2.02 -10.35 -23.98
C LYS A 186 -0.68 -10.48 -24.69
N ALA A 187 0.34 -9.73 -24.27
CA ALA A 187 1.69 -9.80 -24.84
C ALA A 187 2.34 -11.18 -24.58
N LEU A 188 2.23 -11.71 -23.36
CA LEU A 188 2.71 -13.05 -23.00
C LEU A 188 2.04 -14.14 -23.85
N SER A 189 0.72 -14.04 -24.05
CA SER A 189 -0.02 -15.01 -24.88
C SER A 189 0.41 -14.93 -26.35
N ALA A 190 0.72 -13.73 -26.87
CA ALA A 190 1.24 -13.58 -28.23
C ALA A 190 2.63 -14.22 -28.38
N VAL A 191 3.52 -14.06 -27.39
CA VAL A 191 4.84 -14.71 -27.37
C VAL A 191 4.69 -16.24 -27.31
N ALA A 192 3.88 -16.77 -26.39
CA ALA A 192 3.65 -18.20 -26.26
C ALA A 192 3.04 -18.80 -27.54
N LEU A 193 2.09 -18.11 -28.16
CA LEU A 193 1.51 -18.52 -29.44
C LEU A 193 2.56 -18.55 -30.56
N ARG A 194 3.45 -17.57 -30.62
CA ARG A 194 4.52 -17.54 -31.62
C ARG A 194 5.51 -18.68 -31.41
N ILE A 195 5.90 -18.98 -30.16
CA ILE A 195 6.79 -20.13 -29.89
C ILE A 195 6.08 -21.45 -30.27
N LYS A 196 4.78 -21.59 -29.97
CA LYS A 196 3.99 -22.77 -30.40
C LYS A 196 3.95 -22.90 -31.92
N ALA A 197 3.70 -21.81 -32.65
CA ALA A 197 3.69 -21.81 -34.11
C ALA A 197 5.06 -22.14 -34.70
N LEU A 198 6.16 -21.69 -34.09
CA LEU A 198 7.52 -22.06 -34.50
C LEU A 198 7.79 -23.54 -34.27
N ALA A 199 7.32 -24.10 -33.15
CA ALA A 199 7.49 -25.51 -32.83
C ALA A 199 6.77 -26.45 -33.83
N ASP A 200 5.67 -25.97 -34.41
CA ASP A 200 4.88 -26.70 -35.42
C ASP A 200 5.45 -26.52 -36.84
N LEU A 201 5.74 -25.28 -37.23
CA LEU A 201 6.08 -24.93 -38.62
C LEU A 201 7.58 -24.96 -38.94
N ALA A 202 8.44 -24.86 -37.92
CA ALA A 202 9.90 -24.81 -38.09
C ALA A 202 10.63 -25.39 -36.87
N PRO A 203 10.42 -26.68 -36.53
CA PRO A 203 10.97 -27.29 -35.32
C PRO A 203 12.51 -27.30 -35.27
N GLU A 204 13.17 -27.31 -36.42
CA GLU A 204 14.62 -27.17 -36.60
C GLU A 204 15.17 -25.75 -36.33
N THR A 205 14.34 -24.79 -35.91
CA THR A 205 14.80 -23.46 -35.51
C THR A 205 15.83 -23.58 -34.35
N PRO A 206 17.05 -23.04 -34.50
CA PRO A 206 18.08 -23.14 -33.47
C PRO A 206 17.59 -22.61 -32.12
N LYS A 207 17.92 -23.34 -31.03
CA LYS A 207 17.59 -23.03 -29.62
C LYS A 207 16.11 -23.03 -29.27
N LEU A 208 15.21 -23.37 -30.19
CA LEU A 208 13.77 -23.40 -29.93
C LEU A 208 13.38 -24.50 -28.93
N ASP A 209 14.02 -25.67 -29.03
CA ASP A 209 13.83 -26.81 -28.13
C ASP A 209 14.27 -26.50 -26.69
N VAL A 210 15.41 -25.82 -26.55
CA VAL A 210 15.92 -25.32 -25.25
C VAL A 210 14.95 -24.30 -24.66
N LEU A 211 14.53 -23.32 -25.46
CA LEU A 211 13.56 -22.29 -25.04
C LEU A 211 12.25 -22.92 -24.54
N ILE A 212 11.69 -23.89 -25.28
CA ILE A 212 10.45 -24.57 -24.87
C ILE A 212 10.65 -25.33 -23.56
N SER A 213 11.79 -26.00 -23.39
CA SER A 213 12.12 -26.76 -22.17
C SER A 213 12.25 -25.83 -20.95
N GLU A 214 12.97 -24.73 -21.08
CA GLU A 214 13.17 -23.73 -20.02
C GLU A 214 11.86 -22.99 -19.69
N TYR A 215 11.08 -22.62 -20.71
CA TYR A 215 9.76 -22.01 -20.51
C TYR A 215 8.83 -22.95 -19.73
N ASN A 216 8.84 -24.24 -20.07
CA ASN A 216 8.03 -25.25 -19.39
C ASN A 216 8.47 -25.46 -17.94
N ALA A 217 9.78 -25.54 -17.70
CA ALA A 217 10.33 -25.62 -16.35
C ALA A 217 9.96 -24.38 -15.52
N ASN A 218 10.00 -23.19 -16.12
CA ASN A 218 9.54 -21.96 -15.46
C ASN A 218 8.05 -22.02 -15.12
N SER A 219 7.23 -22.44 -16.09
CA SER A 219 5.77 -22.58 -15.92
C SER A 219 5.42 -23.58 -14.81
N ASP A 220 6.14 -24.68 -14.70
CA ASP A 220 5.94 -25.67 -13.63
C ASP A 220 6.27 -25.09 -12.24
N LYS A 221 7.32 -24.26 -12.12
CA LYS A 221 7.64 -23.58 -10.85
C LYS A 221 6.50 -22.69 -10.37
N PHE A 222 5.94 -21.84 -11.23
CA PHE A 222 4.82 -20.98 -10.83
C PHE A 222 3.54 -21.77 -10.56
N ARG A 223 3.27 -22.84 -11.32
CA ARG A 223 2.16 -23.77 -11.03
C ARG A 223 2.32 -24.40 -9.64
N ALA A 224 3.53 -24.84 -9.28
CA ALA A 224 3.82 -25.40 -7.96
C ALA A 224 3.61 -24.37 -6.84
N THR A 225 4.04 -23.12 -7.03
CA THR A 225 3.79 -22.02 -6.08
C THR A 225 2.30 -21.81 -5.85
N VAL A 226 1.50 -21.76 -6.91
CA VAL A 226 0.03 -21.61 -6.81
C VAL A 226 -0.59 -22.83 -6.13
N ALA A 227 -0.19 -24.04 -6.51
CA ALA A 227 -0.71 -25.27 -5.90
C ALA A 227 -0.40 -25.37 -4.40
N HIS A 228 0.81 -25.00 -3.98
CA HIS A 228 1.19 -24.96 -2.57
C HIS A 228 0.34 -23.95 -1.79
N ARG A 229 0.06 -22.78 -2.37
CA ARG A 229 -0.84 -21.78 -1.77
C ARG A 229 -2.27 -22.29 -1.64
N GLU A 230 -2.80 -22.93 -2.70
CA GLU A 230 -4.14 -23.54 -2.68
C GLU A 230 -4.24 -24.64 -1.60
N GLY A 231 -3.21 -25.48 -1.47
CA GLY A 231 -3.13 -26.52 -0.43
C GLY A 231 -3.07 -25.94 1.00
N ASN A 232 -2.27 -24.91 1.22
CA ASN A 232 -2.20 -24.22 2.52
C ASN A 232 -3.52 -23.53 2.88
N SER A 233 -4.21 -22.95 1.89
CA SER A 233 -5.53 -22.36 2.11
C SER A 233 -6.57 -23.40 2.50
N LYS A 234 -6.59 -24.56 1.82
CA LYS A 234 -7.52 -25.66 2.13
C LYS A 234 -7.28 -26.21 3.54
N SER A 235 -6.04 -26.51 3.89
CA SER A 235 -5.70 -27.00 5.25
C SER A 235 -6.01 -25.97 6.33
N ALA A 236 -5.81 -24.67 6.08
CA ALA A 236 -6.21 -23.62 7.01
C ALA A 236 -7.74 -23.52 7.15
N GLN A 237 -8.49 -23.70 6.06
CA GLN A 237 -9.95 -23.75 6.08
C GLN A 237 -10.46 -24.96 6.87
N GLU A 238 -9.93 -26.15 6.63
CA GLU A 238 -10.28 -27.37 7.37
C GLU A 238 -10.02 -27.23 8.87
N LYS A 239 -8.86 -26.67 9.25
CA LYS A 239 -8.56 -26.39 10.66
C LYS A 239 -9.56 -25.42 11.28
N ARG A 240 -9.93 -24.34 10.57
CA ARG A 240 -10.93 -23.38 11.03
C ARG A 240 -12.30 -24.03 11.19
N SER A 241 -12.77 -24.76 10.19
CA SER A 241 -14.06 -25.46 10.24
C SER A 241 -14.11 -26.48 11.37
N ALA A 242 -13.01 -27.21 11.64
CA ALA A 242 -12.93 -28.13 12.76
C ALA A 242 -12.95 -27.42 14.14
N THR A 243 -12.31 -26.26 14.26
CA THR A 243 -12.40 -25.42 15.47
C THR A 243 -13.82 -24.89 15.69
N GLU A 244 -14.47 -24.42 14.62
CA GLU A 244 -15.84 -23.92 14.67
C GLU A 244 -16.82 -25.04 15.01
N GLU A 245 -16.67 -26.23 14.41
CA GLU A 245 -17.51 -27.38 14.74
C GLU A 245 -17.38 -27.78 16.22
N LYS A 246 -16.17 -27.72 16.79
CA LYS A 246 -15.95 -27.95 18.23
C LYS A 246 -16.63 -26.90 19.11
N LEU A 247 -16.68 -25.64 18.68
CA LEU A 247 -17.36 -24.56 19.41
C LEU A 247 -18.88 -24.76 19.39
N LEU A 248 -19.45 -25.19 18.25
CA LEU A 248 -20.89 -25.28 18.06
C LEU A 248 -21.50 -26.55 18.66
N LYS A 249 -20.76 -27.66 18.65
CA LYS A 249 -21.25 -28.98 19.05
C LYS A 249 -21.92 -29.04 20.44
N PRO A 250 -21.41 -28.36 21.50
CA PRO A 250 -22.07 -28.35 22.81
C PRO A 250 -23.48 -27.78 22.80
N GLY A 251 -23.77 -26.81 21.93
CA GLY A 251 -25.09 -26.16 21.87
C GLY A 251 -26.11 -26.85 20.97
N PHE A 252 -25.75 -27.93 20.26
CA PHE A 252 -26.67 -28.62 19.34
C PHE A 252 -27.87 -29.24 20.06
N GLU A 253 -27.67 -29.96 21.17
CA GLU A 253 -28.77 -30.63 21.88
C GLU A 253 -29.78 -29.63 22.47
N ALA A 254 -29.29 -28.51 23.01
CA ALA A 254 -30.12 -27.43 23.52
C ALA A 254 -30.92 -26.76 22.38
N LEU A 255 -30.28 -26.55 21.23
CA LEU A 255 -30.92 -25.94 20.07
C LEU A 255 -31.95 -26.88 19.41
N GLU A 256 -31.67 -28.18 19.32
CA GLU A 256 -32.59 -29.20 18.82
C GLU A 256 -33.86 -29.25 19.69
N THR A 257 -33.69 -29.24 21.01
CA THR A 257 -34.81 -29.22 21.97
C THR A 257 -35.64 -27.94 21.81
N LYS A 258 -34.99 -26.77 21.70
CA LYS A 258 -35.66 -25.48 21.52
C LYS A 258 -36.46 -25.39 20.21
N LEU A 259 -35.98 -26.05 19.15
CA LEU A 259 -36.58 -26.03 17.82
C LEU A 259 -37.47 -27.25 17.53
N ASN A 260 -37.69 -28.14 18.51
CA ASN A 260 -38.42 -29.40 18.34
C ASN A 260 -37.89 -30.26 17.17
N LEU A 261 -36.57 -30.35 17.03
CA LEU A 261 -35.90 -31.16 16.01
C LEU A 261 -35.56 -32.56 16.55
N ALA A 262 -35.34 -33.53 15.64
CA ALA A 262 -34.88 -34.85 16.02
C ALA A 262 -33.47 -34.77 16.65
N LYS A 263 -33.20 -35.64 17.63
CA LYS A 263 -31.90 -35.70 18.29
C LYS A 263 -30.79 -36.00 17.28
N ASN A 264 -29.67 -35.26 17.34
CA ASN A 264 -28.53 -35.35 16.43
C ASN A 264 -28.87 -35.02 14.96
N SER A 265 -29.85 -34.15 14.73
CA SER A 265 -30.22 -33.72 13.37
C SER A 265 -29.44 -32.50 12.89
N LEU A 266 -28.75 -31.76 13.77
CA LEU A 266 -27.97 -30.58 13.38
C LEU A 266 -26.52 -30.93 13.00
N LYS A 267 -26.06 -30.38 11.87
CA LYS A 267 -24.66 -30.49 11.42
C LYS A 267 -24.13 -29.16 10.89
N PHE A 268 -22.94 -28.75 11.34
CA PHE A 268 -22.27 -27.58 10.79
C PHE A 268 -21.88 -27.81 9.32
N THR A 269 -22.20 -26.86 8.44
CA THR A 269 -21.93 -26.99 6.99
C THR A 269 -20.52 -26.58 6.59
N GLY A 270 -19.71 -26.06 7.54
CA GLY A 270 -18.42 -25.44 7.26
C GLY A 270 -18.52 -23.98 6.82
N LYS A 271 -19.74 -23.43 6.66
CA LYS A 271 -19.94 -22.02 6.29
C LYS A 271 -20.13 -21.15 7.52
N ALA A 272 -19.25 -20.16 7.64
CA ALA A 272 -19.37 -19.09 8.62
C ALA A 272 -19.29 -17.73 7.92
N GLU A 273 -20.09 -16.78 8.38
CA GLU A 273 -20.12 -15.40 7.88
C GLU A 273 -19.93 -14.40 9.01
N GLY A 274 -19.43 -13.21 8.69
CA GLY A 274 -19.18 -12.16 9.68
C GLY A 274 -17.88 -12.34 10.49
N ARG A 275 -17.66 -11.43 11.44
CA ARG A 275 -16.43 -11.34 12.26
C ARG A 275 -16.78 -11.06 13.71
N GLY A 276 -15.96 -11.59 14.63
CA GLY A 276 -16.11 -11.36 16.07
C GLY A 276 -17.49 -11.78 16.58
N SER A 277 -18.13 -10.91 17.38
CA SER A 277 -19.48 -11.14 17.94
C SER A 277 -20.61 -11.18 16.90
N LYS A 278 -20.35 -10.76 15.65
CA LYS A 278 -21.29 -10.84 14.52
C LYS A 278 -20.99 -12.04 13.62
N ARG A 279 -20.26 -13.04 14.13
CA ARG A 279 -19.98 -14.26 13.39
C ARG A 279 -21.15 -15.22 13.54
N HIS A 280 -21.64 -15.71 12.40
CA HIS A 280 -22.77 -16.61 12.32
C HIS A 280 -22.39 -17.86 11.54
N TYR A 281 -23.01 -18.98 11.88
CA TYR A 281 -22.68 -20.30 11.39
C TYR A 281 -23.91 -20.94 10.76
N GLU A 282 -23.72 -21.57 9.61
CA GLU A 282 -24.79 -22.31 8.94
C GLU A 282 -24.82 -23.75 9.44
N LEU A 283 -25.99 -24.18 9.92
CA LEU A 283 -26.26 -25.58 10.29
C LEU A 283 -27.24 -26.18 9.30
N ALA A 284 -26.98 -27.39 8.83
CA ALA A 284 -27.95 -28.21 8.11
C ALA A 284 -28.80 -29.01 9.08
N ILE A 285 -30.09 -29.13 8.77
CA ILE A 285 -31.06 -29.96 9.50
C ILE A 285 -31.25 -31.25 8.72
N ALA A 286 -30.83 -32.37 9.30
CA ALA A 286 -31.01 -33.69 8.72
C ALA A 286 -32.50 -34.04 8.57
N GLY A 287 -32.86 -34.65 7.45
CA GLY A 287 -34.24 -35.08 7.16
C GLY A 287 -35.19 -33.96 6.69
N GLN A 288 -34.75 -32.70 6.64
CA GLN A 288 -35.53 -31.60 6.06
C GLN A 288 -34.88 -31.09 4.78
N THR A 289 -35.67 -30.96 3.71
CA THR A 289 -35.24 -30.42 2.43
C THR A 289 -36.10 -29.23 2.03
N THR A 290 -35.52 -28.31 1.25
CA THR A 290 -36.28 -27.26 0.58
C THR A 290 -37.04 -27.84 -0.62
N ALA A 291 -37.98 -27.08 -1.19
CA ALA A 291 -38.74 -27.49 -2.38
C ALA A 291 -37.84 -27.90 -3.57
N ASP A 292 -36.59 -27.43 -3.59
CA ASP A 292 -35.57 -27.75 -4.62
C ASP A 292 -34.72 -28.99 -4.28
N GLY A 293 -35.07 -29.76 -3.25
CA GLY A 293 -34.36 -30.98 -2.83
C GLY A 293 -33.03 -30.75 -2.10
N LYS A 294 -32.69 -29.51 -1.73
CA LYS A 294 -31.47 -29.19 -0.96
C LYS A 294 -31.72 -29.33 0.54
N PRO A 295 -30.72 -29.72 1.35
CA PRO A 295 -30.86 -29.74 2.81
C PRO A 295 -31.29 -28.36 3.33
N LYS A 296 -32.29 -28.33 4.20
CA LYS A 296 -32.73 -27.11 4.86
C LYS A 296 -31.65 -26.65 5.83
N THR A 297 -31.25 -25.39 5.75
CA THR A 297 -30.24 -24.80 6.63
C THR A 297 -30.81 -23.69 7.50
N ILE A 298 -30.21 -23.51 8.67
CA ILE A 298 -30.47 -22.41 9.60
C ILE A 298 -29.16 -21.69 9.91
N TRP A 299 -29.23 -20.41 10.23
CA TRP A 299 -28.09 -19.64 10.68
C TRP A 299 -28.16 -19.41 12.18
N VAL A 300 -27.03 -19.56 12.86
CA VAL A 300 -26.94 -19.39 14.31
C VAL A 300 -25.78 -18.49 14.70
N SER A 301 -25.96 -17.70 15.76
CA SER A 301 -24.84 -17.13 16.53
C SER A 301 -24.42 -18.10 17.63
N ALA A 302 -23.15 -18.04 18.02
CA ALA A 302 -22.61 -18.76 19.17
C ALA A 302 -21.94 -17.75 20.11
N ASP A 303 -22.26 -17.83 21.41
CA ASP A 303 -21.56 -17.07 22.44
C ASP A 303 -20.25 -17.75 22.87
N LYS A 304 -19.57 -17.18 23.87
CA LYS A 304 -18.29 -17.70 24.38
C LYS A 304 -18.43 -19.07 25.07
N ASP A 305 -19.63 -19.40 25.52
CA ASP A 305 -19.95 -20.61 26.27
C ASP A 305 -20.55 -21.70 25.37
N GLY A 306 -20.67 -21.43 24.06
CA GLY A 306 -21.17 -22.38 23.06
C GLY A 306 -22.70 -22.44 22.97
N VAL A 307 -23.41 -21.48 23.58
CA VAL A 307 -24.87 -21.37 23.48
C VAL A 307 -25.24 -20.86 22.09
N LEU A 308 -26.17 -21.54 21.44
CA LEU A 308 -26.59 -21.24 20.08
C LEU A 308 -27.94 -20.53 20.04
N GLU A 309 -28.01 -19.46 19.26
CA GLU A 309 -29.25 -18.74 18.98
C GLU A 309 -29.49 -18.64 17.48
N VAL A 310 -30.70 -18.97 17.04
CA VAL A 310 -31.09 -18.82 15.63
C VAL A 310 -31.16 -17.35 15.28
N ILE A 311 -30.54 -16.98 14.16
CA ILE A 311 -30.62 -15.64 13.62
C ILE A 311 -31.41 -15.65 12.31
N GLU A 312 -32.34 -14.71 12.19
CA GLU A 312 -32.98 -14.44 10.91
C GLU A 312 -32.04 -13.62 10.04
N LYS A 313 -31.51 -14.21 8.97
CA LYS A 313 -30.84 -13.43 7.94
C LYS A 313 -31.88 -12.62 7.19
N THR A 314 -31.92 -11.31 7.43
CA THR A 314 -32.64 -10.38 6.56
C THR A 314 -32.01 -10.49 5.17
N ILE A 315 -32.71 -11.09 4.20
CA ILE A 315 -32.27 -11.16 2.81
C ILE A 315 -32.25 -9.72 2.29
N THR A 316 -31.09 -9.04 2.38
CA THR A 316 -30.93 -7.76 1.70
C THR A 316 -30.71 -8.08 0.22
N ILE A 317 -31.81 -8.13 -0.54
CA ILE A 317 -31.75 -8.11 -1.99
C ILE A 317 -31.11 -6.77 -2.36
N LYS A 318 -29.80 -6.77 -2.66
CA LYS A 318 -29.18 -5.63 -3.34
C LYS A 318 -29.85 -5.52 -4.71
N LYS A 319 -30.87 -4.67 -4.82
CA LYS A 319 -31.36 -4.20 -6.12
C LYS A 319 -30.15 -3.64 -6.85
N LYS A 320 -29.76 -4.32 -7.92
CA LYS A 320 -28.83 -3.82 -8.92
C LYS A 320 -29.45 -2.52 -9.45
N THR A 321 -28.87 -1.38 -9.09
CA THR A 321 -29.29 -0.10 -9.65
C THR A 321 -29.10 -0.21 -11.15
N ALA A 322 -30.19 -0.17 -11.90
CA ALA A 322 -30.14 -0.03 -13.34
C ALA A 322 -29.61 1.38 -13.62
N GLU A 323 -28.49 1.44 -14.33
CA GLU A 323 -27.99 2.66 -14.95
C GLU A 323 -29.09 3.25 -15.86
N LYS A 324 -29.37 4.53 -15.67
CA LYS A 324 -29.81 5.45 -16.71
C LYS A 324 -28.98 6.71 -16.60
#